data_AF-A0A4Y8ZWF1-F1
#
_entry.id   AF-A0A4Y8ZWF1-F1
#
_cell.length_a   1.000
_cell.length_b   1.000
_cell.length_c   1.000
_cell.angle_alpha   90.00
_cell.angle_beta   90.00
_cell.angle_gamma   90.00
#
_symmetry.space_group_name_H-M   'P 1'
#
loop_
_entity.id
_entity.type
_entity.pdbx_description
1 polymer ?
#
loop_
_entity_poly.entity_id
_entity_poly.type
_entity_poly.pdbx_seq_one_letter_code
_entity_poly.pdbx_strand_id
1 'polypeptide(L)'
;MVRIIGGLVAGFVIALVAIFGVSWVNQLLYPALGTVSMADRNNFGAIIESSGVGAQLIFAISWFAGAFVGGWVAGAISGRRWALWTIAGLILLNAAASALLGRYPPLLQVSAIIAPLLGGWLAGALLRRTPSAGMGAPA
;
A
#
# COMPACT_ATOMS: atom_id res chain seq x y z
N MET A 1 11.64 19.08 -11.54
CA MET A 1 10.75 19.22 -10.38
C MET A 1 9.31 18.82 -10.68
N VAL A 2 8.67 19.36 -11.73
CA VAL A 2 7.28 19.01 -12.12
C VAL A 2 7.04 17.50 -12.25
N ARG A 3 7.92 16.76 -12.94
CA ARG A 3 7.81 15.29 -13.06
C ARG A 3 7.92 14.54 -11.73
N ILE A 4 8.70 15.06 -10.77
CA ILE A 4 8.87 14.44 -9.45
C ILE A 4 7.61 14.65 -8.62
N ILE A 5 7.15 15.90 -8.53
CA ILE A 5 5.92 16.25 -7.79
C ILE A 5 4.72 15.53 -8.41
N GLY A 6 4.58 15.59 -9.74
CA GLY A 6 3.51 14.89 -10.46
C GLY A 6 3.55 13.38 -10.25
N GLY A 7 4.75 12.78 -10.23
CA GLY A 7 4.91 11.35 -9.92
C GLY A 7 4.50 11.00 -8.50
N LEU A 8 4.90 11.80 -7.50
CA LEU A 8 4.50 11.58 -6.11
C LEU A 8 2.99 11.71 -5.91
N VAL A 9 2.38 12.75 -6.49
CA VAL A 9 0.92 12.97 -6.42
C VAL A 9 0.18 11.82 -7.09
N ALA A 10 0.54 11.47 -8.33
CA ALA A 10 -0.09 10.37 -9.05
C ALA A 10 0.11 9.03 -8.32
N GLY A 11 1.31 8.75 -7.82
CA GLY A 11 1.59 7.54 -7.06
C GLY A 11 0.79 7.46 -5.76
N PHE A 12 0.64 8.58 -5.05
CA PHE A 12 -0.19 8.64 -3.84
C PHE A 12 -1.67 8.41 -4.16
N VAL A 13 -2.21 9.07 -5.19
CA VAL A 13 -3.60 8.86 -5.62
C VAL A 13 -3.85 7.41 -6.00
N ILE A 14 -2.94 6.80 -6.77
CA ILE A 14 -3.06 5.39 -7.17
C ILE A 14 -2.92 4.45 -5.97
N ALA A 15 -2.06 4.77 -4.99
CA ALA A 15 -1.97 4.00 -3.75
C ALA A 15 -3.32 3.98 -3.01
N LEU A 16 -3.96 5.14 -2.87
CA LEU A 16 -5.27 5.25 -2.23
C LEU A 16 -6.33 4.46 -2.99
N VAL A 17 -6.39 4.59 -4.32
CA VAL A 17 -7.33 3.82 -5.15
C VAL A 17 -7.14 2.32 -4.96
N ALA A 18 -5.89 1.84 -4.92
CA ALA A 18 -5.60 0.42 -4.69
C ALA A 18 -6.07 -0.03 -3.30
N ILE A 19 -5.78 0.76 -2.25
CA ILE A 19 -6.19 0.44 -0.87
C ILE A 19 -7.72 0.41 -0.76
N PHE A 20 -8.41 1.43 -1.26
CA PHE A 20 -9.88 1.49 -1.23
C PHE A 20 -10.50 0.39 -2.10
N GLY A 21 -9.92 0.07 -3.25
CA GLY A 21 -10.38 -1.02 -4.10
C GLY A 21 -10.31 -2.38 -3.38
N VAL A 22 -9.18 -2.68 -2.71
CA VAL A 22 -9.05 -3.91 -1.92
C VAL A 22 -9.98 -3.89 -0.70
N SER A 23 -10.11 -2.73 -0.04
CA SER A 23 -11.01 -2.57 1.11
C SER A 23 -12.48 -2.79 0.72
N TRP A 24 -12.87 -2.34 -0.48
CA TRP A 24 -14.21 -2.60 -1.03
C TRP A 24 -14.44 -4.09 -1.25
N VAL A 25 -13.48 -4.79 -1.86
CA VAL A 25 -13.54 -6.26 -2.00
C VAL A 25 -13.63 -6.96 -0.65
N ASN A 26 -12.91 -6.47 0.36
CA ASN A 26 -12.98 -7.02 1.71
C ASN A 26 -14.39 -6.91 2.30
N GLN A 27 -15.07 -5.79 2.10
CA GLN A 27 -16.44 -5.58 2.57
C GLN A 27 -17.45 -6.46 1.82
N LEU A 28 -17.21 -6.76 0.54
CA LEU A 28 -18.05 -7.70 -0.22
C LEU A 28 -17.90 -9.14 0.30
N LEU A 29 -16.68 -9.55 0.65
CA LEU A 29 -16.40 -10.90 1.15
C LEU A 29 -16.74 -11.08 2.64
N TYR A 30 -16.58 -10.02 3.43
CA TYR A 30 -16.81 -9.99 4.88
C TYR A 30 -17.73 -8.80 5.24
N PRO A 31 -19.05 -8.91 5.00
CA PRO A 31 -19.99 -7.79 5.17
C PRO A 31 -20.05 -7.22 6.59
N ALA A 32 -19.77 -8.05 7.60
CA ALA A 32 -19.71 -7.62 9.00
C ALA A 32 -18.75 -6.44 9.22
N LEU A 33 -17.67 -6.34 8.42
CA LEU A 33 -16.69 -5.26 8.50
C LEU A 33 -17.21 -3.92 7.97
N GLY A 34 -18.20 -3.92 7.07
CA GLY A 34 -18.79 -2.69 6.51
C GLY A 34 -19.75 -1.97 7.45
N THR A 35 -20.19 -2.64 8.53
CA THR A 35 -21.15 -2.08 9.50
C THR A 35 -20.50 -1.26 10.61
N VAL A 36 -19.17 -1.27 10.68
CA VAL A 36 -18.39 -0.65 11.75
C VAL A 36 -17.75 0.62 11.22
N SER A 37 -17.97 1.72 11.93
CA SER A 37 -17.27 2.97 11.60
C SER A 37 -15.77 2.80 11.84
N MET A 38 -14.95 3.09 10.82
CA MET A 38 -13.48 3.18 10.94
C MET A 38 -13.03 4.25 11.96
N ALA A 39 -13.93 5.16 12.37
CA ALA A 39 -13.68 6.11 13.44
C ALA A 39 -13.72 5.47 14.83
N ASP A 40 -14.44 4.36 15.00
CA ASP A 40 -14.53 3.62 16.26
C ASP A 40 -13.43 2.56 16.35
N ARG A 41 -12.21 3.06 16.58
CA ARG A 41 -10.97 2.25 16.56
C ARG A 41 -10.95 1.14 17.61
N ASN A 42 -11.65 1.32 18.73
CA ASN A 42 -11.68 0.33 19.81
C ASN A 42 -12.53 -0.88 19.44
N ASN A 43 -13.67 -0.68 18.78
CA ASN A 43 -14.53 -1.76 18.33
C ASN A 43 -14.01 -2.44 17.06
N PHE A 44 -13.31 -1.69 16.20
CA PHE A 44 -12.81 -2.21 14.93
C PHE A 44 -11.76 -3.33 15.10
N GLY A 45 -10.85 -3.20 16.08
CA GLY A 45 -9.83 -4.23 16.36
C GLY A 45 -10.43 -5.58 16.79
N ALA A 46 -11.40 -5.56 17.71
CA ALA A 46 -12.08 -6.77 18.20
C ALA A 46 -12.89 -7.48 17.10
N ILE A 47 -13.49 -6.70 16.19
CA ILE A 47 -14.25 -7.25 15.07
C ILE A 47 -13.31 -7.89 14.05
N ILE A 48 -12.18 -7.26 13.73
CA ILE A 48 -11.16 -7.87 12.87
C ILE A 48 -10.59 -9.16 13.46
N GLU A 49 -10.37 -9.19 14.78
CA GLU A 49 -9.88 -10.39 15.46
C GLU A 49 -10.86 -11.57 15.33
N SER A 50 -12.17 -11.30 15.41
CA SER A 50 -13.23 -12.29 15.21
C SER A 50 -13.56 -12.60 13.74
N SER A 51 -13.13 -11.78 12.79
CA SER A 51 -13.41 -11.92 11.34
C SER A 51 -12.63 -13.06 10.65
N GLY A 52 -11.76 -13.75 11.39
CA GLY A 52 -10.93 -14.84 10.87
C GLY A 52 -9.71 -14.37 10.08
N VAL A 53 -8.77 -15.29 9.85
CA VAL A 53 -7.46 -15.01 9.23
C VAL A 53 -7.59 -14.48 7.80
N GLY A 54 -8.59 -14.91 7.04
CA GLY A 54 -8.80 -14.47 5.66
C GLY A 54 -9.01 -12.97 5.53
N ALA A 55 -9.89 -12.38 6.35
CA ALA A 55 -10.13 -10.93 6.36
C ALA A 55 -8.88 -10.13 6.72
N GLN A 56 -8.07 -10.64 7.65
CA GLN A 56 -6.81 -10.03 8.07
C GLN A 56 -5.78 -10.00 6.93
N LEU A 57 -5.70 -11.09 6.15
CA LEU A 57 -4.82 -11.16 4.98
C LEU A 57 -5.25 -10.19 3.88
N ILE A 58 -6.55 -9.98 3.65
CA ILE A 58 -7.02 -9.00 2.66
C ILE A 58 -6.64 -7.57 3.09
N PHE A 59 -6.72 -7.26 4.39
CA PHE A 59 -6.19 -5.98 4.90
C PHE A 59 -4.68 -5.84 4.64
N ALA A 60 -3.88 -6.87 4.91
CA ALA A 60 -2.45 -6.87 4.58
C ALA A 60 -2.21 -6.65 3.08
N ILE A 61 -2.98 -7.32 2.22
CA ILE A 61 -2.93 -7.17 0.75
C ILE A 61 -3.23 -5.73 0.33
N SER A 62 -4.14 -5.04 1.02
CA SER A 62 -4.45 -3.63 0.70
C SER A 62 -3.23 -2.72 0.89
N TRP A 63 -2.48 -2.87 1.98
CA TRP A 63 -1.25 -2.12 2.23
C TRP A 63 -0.14 -2.49 1.25
N PHE A 64 0.01 -3.77 0.95
CA PHE A 64 0.92 -4.24 -0.09
C PHE A 64 0.60 -3.60 -1.44
N ALA A 65 -0.66 -3.66 -1.88
CA ALA A 65 -1.12 -3.13 -3.16
C ALA A 65 -0.90 -1.62 -3.25
N GLY A 66 -1.22 -0.87 -2.19
CA GLY A 66 -0.98 0.58 -2.12
C GLY A 66 0.49 0.93 -2.27
N ALA A 67 1.37 0.27 -1.52
CA ALA A 67 2.82 0.50 -1.59
C ALA A 67 3.42 0.06 -2.94
N PHE A 68 2.96 -1.07 -3.48
CA PHE A 68 3.41 -1.62 -4.75
C PHE A 68 3.02 -0.74 -5.93
N VAL A 69 1.71 -0.57 -6.18
CA VAL A 69 1.23 0.13 -7.37
C VAL A 69 1.53 1.62 -7.27
N GLY A 70 1.31 2.24 -6.10
CA GLY A 70 1.60 3.65 -5.90
C GLY A 70 3.09 3.96 -5.96
N GLY A 71 3.93 3.12 -5.36
CA GLY A 71 5.38 3.25 -5.44
C GLY A 71 5.91 3.06 -6.86
N TRP A 72 5.37 2.08 -7.61
CA TRP A 72 5.72 1.86 -9.00
C TRP A 72 5.36 3.07 -9.88
N VAL A 73 4.14 3.60 -9.77
CA VAL A 73 3.69 4.79 -10.50
C VAL A 73 4.56 6.01 -10.17
N ALA A 74 4.84 6.25 -8.89
CA ALA A 74 5.71 7.36 -8.48
C ALA A 74 7.12 7.25 -9.06
N GLY A 75 7.71 6.05 -9.00
CA GLY A 75 9.04 5.80 -9.58
C GLY A 75 9.05 5.90 -11.11
N ALA A 76 8.01 5.41 -11.79
CA ALA A 76 7.89 5.43 -13.25
C ALA A 76 7.78 6.85 -13.80
N ILE A 77 6.93 7.68 -13.21
CA ILE A 77 6.71 9.08 -13.67
C ILE A 77 7.90 9.96 -13.31
N SER A 78 8.40 9.84 -12.08
CA SER A 78 9.50 10.68 -11.59
C SER A 78 10.86 10.29 -12.18
N GLY A 79 11.01 9.03 -12.63
CA GLY A 79 12.30 8.45 -13.03
C GLY A 79 13.29 8.30 -11.87
N ARG A 80 12.83 8.39 -10.61
CA ARG A 80 13.67 8.39 -9.42
C ARG A 80 13.26 7.27 -8.47
N ARG A 81 14.20 6.40 -8.14
CA ARG A 81 13.98 5.27 -7.22
C ARG A 81 13.60 5.72 -5.80
N TRP A 82 14.04 6.90 -5.36
CA TRP A 82 13.67 7.40 -4.04
C TRP A 82 12.19 7.78 -3.93
N ALA A 83 11.56 8.23 -5.03
CA ALA A 83 10.14 8.63 -5.03
C ALA A 83 9.21 7.43 -4.76
N LEU A 84 9.58 6.25 -5.25
CA LEU A 84 8.92 5.00 -4.91
C LEU A 84 8.96 4.74 -3.40
N TRP A 85 10.14 4.87 -2.79
CA TRP A 85 10.32 4.60 -1.36
C TRP A 85 9.65 5.65 -0.49
N THR A 86 9.46 6.87 -0.99
CA THR A 86 8.60 7.87 -0.35
C THR A 86 7.17 7.35 -0.23
N ILE A 87 6.57 6.85 -1.32
CA ILE A 87 5.20 6.30 -1.27
C ILE A 87 5.13 5.06 -0.39
N ALA A 88 6.05 4.10 -0.57
CA ALA A 88 6.09 2.88 0.25
C ALA A 88 6.26 3.22 1.74
N GLY A 89 7.08 4.21 2.07
CA GLY A 89 7.28 4.72 3.43
C GLY A 89 6.03 5.38 4.00
N LEU A 90 5.31 6.19 3.21
CA LEU A 90 4.04 6.79 3.66
C LEU A 90 2.99 5.71 3.96
N ILE A 91 2.87 4.69 3.11
CA ILE A 91 1.95 3.58 3.35
C ILE A 91 2.38 2.75 4.57
N LEU A 92 3.68 2.51 4.74
CA LEU A 92 4.23 1.84 5.92
C LEU A 92 3.90 2.60 7.21
N LEU A 93 4.14 3.91 7.24
CA LEU A 93 3.83 4.74 8.41
C LEU A 93 2.34 4.72 8.72
N ASN A 94 1.50 4.83 7.69
CA ASN A 94 0.05 4.74 7.86
C ASN A 94 -0.40 3.37 8.39
N ALA A 95 0.14 2.28 7.84
CA ALA A 95 -0.18 0.92 8.27
C ALA A 95 0.28 0.65 9.71
N ALA A 96 1.52 1.04 10.05
CA ALA A 96 2.06 0.92 11.40
C ALA A 96 1.25 1.76 12.40
N ALA A 97 0.92 3.01 12.07
CA ALA A 97 0.07 3.85 12.91
C ALA A 97 -1.32 3.23 13.12
N SER A 98 -1.90 2.66 12.06
CA SER A 98 -3.20 1.99 12.14
C SER A 98 -3.13 0.75 13.05
N ALA A 99 -2.07 -0.06 12.93
CA ALA A 99 -1.89 -1.26 13.74
C ALA A 99 -1.64 -0.95 15.22
N LEU A 100 -0.84 0.07 15.52
CA LEU A 100 -0.54 0.50 16.89
C LEU A 100 -1.74 1.15 17.57
N LEU A 101 -2.48 1.98 16.83
CA LEU A 101 -3.63 2.72 17.38
C LEU A 101 -4.92 1.89 17.40
N GLY A 102 -5.08 0.94 16.48
CA GLY A 102 -6.30 0.14 16.29
C GLY A 102 -6.34 -1.18 17.08
N ARG A 103 -5.31 -1.47 17.90
CA ARG A 103 -5.17 -2.74 18.65
C ARG A 103 -5.47 -3.97 17.79
N TYR A 104 -4.78 -4.08 16.65
CA TYR A 104 -4.98 -5.20 15.73
C TYR A 104 -4.35 -6.49 16.27
N PRO A 105 -4.85 -7.66 15.81
CA PRO A 105 -4.24 -8.94 16.13
C PRO A 105 -2.79 -9.02 15.63
N PRO A 106 -1.93 -9.88 16.24
CA PRO A 106 -0.49 -9.92 15.97
C PRO A 106 -0.14 -10.12 14.49
N LEU A 107 -0.93 -10.95 13.78
CA LEU A 107 -0.72 -11.19 12.34
C LEU A 107 -0.81 -9.88 11.55
N LEU A 108 -1.81 -9.04 11.84
CA LEU A 108 -1.99 -7.76 11.17
C LEU A 108 -0.88 -6.77 11.52
N GLN A 109 -0.43 -6.74 12.78
CA GLN A 109 0.68 -5.89 13.20
C GLN A 109 1.97 -6.22 12.44
N VAL A 110 2.30 -7.50 12.31
CA VAL A 110 3.47 -7.95 11.54
C VAL A 110 3.28 -7.62 10.06
N SER A 111 2.08 -7.85 9.52
CA SER A 111 1.79 -7.55 8.12
C SER A 111 1.83 -6.07 7.78
N ALA A 112 1.51 -5.18 8.73
CA ALA A 112 1.56 -3.73 8.56
C ALA A 112 2.97 -3.23 8.22
N ILE A 113 3.99 -4.00 8.58
CA ILE A 113 5.39 -3.71 8.26
C ILE A 113 5.82 -4.48 7.00
N ILE A 114 5.57 -5.78 6.97
CA ILE A 114 6.05 -6.65 5.89
C ILE A 114 5.40 -6.29 4.55
N ALA A 115 4.09 -6.05 4.52
CA ALA A 115 3.36 -5.83 3.28
C ALA A 115 3.84 -4.57 2.52
N PRO A 116 3.94 -3.37 3.13
CA PRO A 116 4.47 -2.19 2.45
C PRO A 116 5.91 -2.34 1.98
N LEU A 117 6.77 -2.99 2.78
CA LEU A 117 8.18 -3.22 2.42
C LEU A 117 8.31 -4.15 1.21
N LEU A 118 7.55 -5.26 1.19
CA LEU A 118 7.49 -6.16 0.05
C LEU A 118 6.93 -5.46 -1.19
N GLY A 119 5.89 -4.62 -1.02
CA GLY A 119 5.31 -3.84 -2.11
C GLY A 119 6.31 -2.87 -2.72
N GLY A 120 7.01 -2.09 -1.89
CA GLY A 120 8.08 -1.20 -2.34
C GLY A 120 9.24 -1.94 -3.01
N TRP A 121 9.66 -3.07 -2.46
CA TRP A 121 10.69 -3.91 -3.06
C TRP A 121 10.29 -4.42 -4.45
N LEU A 122 9.07 -4.96 -4.60
CA LEU A 122 8.57 -5.50 -5.86
C LEU A 122 8.40 -4.39 -6.92
N ALA A 123 7.90 -3.22 -6.51
CA ALA A 123 7.81 -2.05 -7.37
C ALA A 123 9.20 -1.63 -7.89
N GLY A 124 10.21 -1.70 -7.03
CA GLY A 124 11.59 -1.40 -7.40
C GLY A 124 12.19 -2.46 -8.33
N ALA A 125 11.86 -3.73 -8.13
CA ALA A 125 12.26 -4.82 -9.01
C ALA A 125 11.64 -4.65 -10.41
N LEU A 126 10.38 -4.22 -10.50
CA LEU A 126 9.70 -3.97 -11.77
C LEU A 126 10.28 -2.75 -12.51
N LEU A 127 10.57 -1.65 -11.80
CA LEU A 127 11.16 -0.46 -12.42
C LEU A 127 12.53 -0.74 -13.06
N ARG A 128 13.37 -1.56 -12.41
CA ARG A 128 14.68 -1.95 -12.95
C ARG A 128 14.61 -2.69 -14.29
N ARG A 129 13.48 -3.33 -14.59
CA ARG A 129 13.25 -4.07 -15.84
C ARG A 129 12.74 -3.21 -16.99
N THR A 130 12.51 -1.92 -16.76
CA THR A 130 12.16 -0.97 -17.82
C THR A 130 13.48 -0.36 -18.31
N PRO A 131 14.14 -0.91 -19.35
CA PRO A 131 15.30 -0.27 -19.93
C PRO A 131 14.90 1.13 -20.36
N SER A 132 15.74 2.11 -20.04
CA SER A 132 15.66 3.45 -20.60
C SER A 132 15.60 3.32 -22.12
N ALA A 133 14.42 3.46 -22.70
CA ALA A 133 14.24 3.53 -24.14
C ALA A 133 14.95 4.81 -24.61
N GLY A 134 16.22 4.68 -25.00
CA GLY A 134 17.07 5.76 -25.49
C GLY A 134 18.29 6.05 -24.61
N MET A 135 19.39 5.34 -24.87
CA MET A 135 20.81 5.75 -24.69
C MET A 135 21.67 4.50 -24.95
N GLY A 136 22.35 4.28 -26.07
CA GLY A 136 22.57 5.08 -27.27
C GLY A 136 23.03 4.15 -28.40
N ALA A 137 22.73 4.52 -29.63
CA ALA A 137 23.42 3.94 -30.79
C ALA A 137 24.88 4.41 -30.76
N PRO A 138 25.89 3.54 -30.90
CA PRO A 138 27.24 3.97 -31.21
C PRO A 138 27.25 4.51 -32.64
N ALA A 139 27.67 5.77 -32.80
CA ALA A 139 28.12 6.34 -34.06
C ALA A 139 29.63 6.06 -34.22
#